data_AF-A0A8S4RIP7-F1
#
_entry.id   AF-A0A8S4RIP7-F1
#
_cell.length_a   1.000
_cell.length_b   1.000
_cell.length_c   1.000
_cell.angle_alpha   90.00
_cell.angle_beta   90.00
_cell.angle_gamma   90.00
#
_symmetry.space_group_name_H-M   'P 1'
#
loop_
_entity.id
_entity.type
_entity.pdbx_description
1 polymer ?
#
loop_
_entity_poly.entity_id
_entity_poly.type
_entity_poly.pdbx_seq_one_letter_code
_entity_poly.pdbx_strand_id
1 'polypeptide(L)'
;MYRTKYRNDNLYAKVKVKNAAGRQEGVDRKNYYPTHVQVLTPYMGYFKCRVYIHKDNPLPRGDNDIIPVERWPSWTYKEIIILGAMEHKLPDYYIQGLERFKDNGEKGCLKMYTLLLKYAIEKPCVCNVPKKKQKPQIWVSEALRNKIEALKK
;
A
#
# COMPACT_ATOMS: atom_id res chain seq x y z
N MET A 1 -19.94 8.07 15.52
CA MET A 1 -19.05 7.49 16.55
C MET A 1 -18.96 5.98 16.30
N TYR A 2 -18.06 5.51 15.43
CA TYR A 2 -17.92 4.08 15.16
C TYR A 2 -16.63 3.56 15.78
N ARG A 3 -16.80 2.81 16.87
CA ARG A 3 -15.76 2.14 17.64
C ARG A 3 -15.49 0.78 17.02
N THR A 4 -14.46 0.64 16.18
CA THR A 4 -14.01 -0.66 15.68
C THR A 4 -13.28 -1.41 16.80
N LYS A 5 -13.96 -2.41 17.39
CA LYS A 5 -13.35 -3.37 18.31
C LYS A 5 -12.43 -4.30 17.51
N TYR A 6 -11.12 -4.11 17.60
CA TYR A 6 -10.14 -5.09 17.14
C TYR A 6 -10.19 -6.30 18.09
N ARG A 7 -10.78 -7.42 17.64
CA ARG A 7 -10.67 -8.70 18.33
C ARG A 7 -9.36 -9.36 17.88
N ASN A 8 -8.38 -9.35 18.77
CA ASN A 8 -7.10 -10.04 18.62
C ASN A 8 -7.33 -11.55 18.72
N ASP A 9 -7.38 -12.23 17.58
CA ASP A 9 -7.20 -13.68 17.54
C ASP A 9 -5.95 -13.99 16.71
N ASN A 10 -4.91 -14.45 17.42
CA ASN A 10 -3.66 -14.95 16.91
C ASN A 10 -3.89 -15.95 15.77
N LEU A 11 -3.31 -15.71 14.59
CA LEU A 11 -2.93 -16.81 13.70
C LEU A 11 -1.81 -16.36 12.75
N TYR A 12 -0.59 -16.75 13.09
CA TYR A 12 0.57 -16.72 12.20
C TYR A 12 0.35 -17.68 11.03
N ALA A 13 -0.44 -17.28 10.04
CA ALA A 13 -0.56 -18.02 8.80
C ALA A 13 0.66 -17.69 7.91
N LYS A 14 1.52 -18.68 7.67
CA LYS A 14 2.53 -18.66 6.60
C LYS A 14 1.82 -18.54 5.24
N VAL A 15 1.46 -17.33 4.82
CA VAL A 15 0.88 -17.10 3.50
C VAL A 15 2.02 -16.99 2.49
N LYS A 16 2.21 -18.03 1.66
CA LYS A 16 3.00 -17.93 0.41
C LYS A 16 2.26 -16.97 -0.53
N VAL A 17 2.67 -15.71 -0.58
CA VAL A 17 2.05 -14.70 -1.45
C VAL A 17 2.68 -14.75 -2.85
N LYS A 18 2.03 -15.43 -3.80
CA LYS A 18 2.36 -15.33 -5.23
C LYS A 18 1.37 -14.40 -5.95
N ASN A 19 1.35 -13.09 -5.67
CA ASN A 19 0.47 -12.13 -6.38
C ASN A 19 1.18 -10.77 -6.59
N ALA A 20 0.86 -10.07 -7.70
CA ALA A 20 1.44 -8.78 -8.08
C ALA A 20 1.30 -7.68 -7.00
N ALA A 21 0.17 -7.66 -6.28
CA ALA A 21 -0.06 -6.77 -5.15
C ALA A 21 0.95 -7.00 -4.00
N GLY A 22 1.33 -8.25 -3.71
CA GLY A 22 2.33 -8.54 -2.67
C GLY A 22 3.72 -8.01 -3.00
N ARG A 23 4.08 -7.96 -4.29
CA ARG A 23 5.34 -7.34 -4.73
C ARG A 23 5.29 -5.82 -4.66
N GLN A 24 4.17 -5.19 -5.03
CA GLN A 24 3.98 -3.74 -4.96
C GLN A 24 4.03 -3.22 -3.52
N GLU A 25 3.38 -3.93 -2.59
CA GLU A 25 3.38 -3.63 -1.15
C GLU A 25 4.67 -4.04 -0.43
N GLY A 26 5.68 -4.55 -1.16
CA GLY A 26 6.96 -4.95 -0.56
C GLY A 26 6.82 -6.05 0.50
N VAL A 27 5.88 -6.98 0.36
CA VAL A 27 5.72 -8.14 1.27
C VAL A 27 7.01 -8.95 1.32
N ASP A 28 7.72 -9.06 0.18
CA ASP A 28 9.04 -9.70 0.09
C ASP A 28 10.12 -8.95 0.89
N ARG A 29 9.97 -7.63 1.05
CA ARG A 29 10.84 -6.75 1.86
C ARG A 29 10.40 -6.64 3.33
N LYS A 30 9.29 -7.30 3.70
CA LYS A 30 8.69 -7.31 5.04
C LYS A 30 8.20 -5.95 5.55
N ASN A 31 7.93 -4.98 4.67
CA ASN A 31 7.42 -3.66 5.08
C ASN A 31 5.93 -3.71 5.44
N TYR A 32 5.16 -4.52 4.72
CA TYR A 32 3.74 -4.75 4.96
C TYR A 32 3.46 -6.23 5.10
N TYR A 33 2.51 -6.60 5.98
CA TYR A 33 2.00 -7.96 6.08
C TYR A 33 0.54 -8.03 5.60
N PRO A 34 0.19 -9.07 4.84
CA PRO A 34 -1.19 -9.28 4.42
C PRO A 34 -2.03 -9.79 5.60
N THR A 35 -3.21 -9.20 5.79
CA THR A 35 -4.24 -9.71 6.70
C THR A 35 -5.60 -9.73 6.00
N HIS A 36 -6.60 -10.36 6.61
CA HIS A 36 -7.97 -10.36 6.12
C HIS A 36 -8.87 -9.64 7.12
N VAL A 37 -9.66 -8.69 6.63
CA VAL A 37 -10.63 -7.93 7.44
C VAL A 37 -12.03 -8.15 6.88
N GLN A 38 -13.02 -8.12 7.77
CA GLN A 38 -14.42 -8.10 7.37
C GLN A 38 -14.87 -6.65 7.22
N VAL A 39 -15.29 -6.28 6.00
CA VAL A 39 -15.75 -4.94 5.66
C VAL A 39 -17.27 -4.98 5.53
N LEU A 40 -17.96 -4.09 6.24
CA LEU A 40 -19.41 -3.92 6.12
C LEU A 40 -19.70 -2.90 5.03
N THR A 41 -20.50 -3.29 4.05
CA THR A 41 -21.06 -2.38 3.05
C THR A 41 -22.49 -2.03 3.43
N PRO A 42 -22.95 -0.78 3.18
CA PRO A 42 -24.32 -0.37 3.50
C PRO A 42 -25.38 -1.20 2.76
N TYR A 43 -25.05 -1.73 1.59
CA TYR A 43 -26.01 -2.36 0.68
C TYR A 43 -25.90 -3.89 0.59
N MET A 44 -24.70 -4.45 0.76
CA MET A 44 -24.41 -5.85 0.40
C MET A 44 -23.88 -6.69 1.58
N GLY A 45 -23.89 -6.14 2.80
CA GLY A 45 -23.45 -6.85 4.00
C GLY A 45 -21.92 -6.96 4.11
N TYR A 46 -21.44 -8.09 4.68
CA TYR A 46 -20.04 -8.28 5.03
C TYR A 46 -19.23 -8.96 3.92
N PHE A 47 -18.06 -8.38 3.62
CA PHE A 47 -17.06 -8.99 2.72
C PHE A 47 -15.77 -9.28 3.46
N LYS A 48 -15.18 -10.45 3.20
CA LYS A 48 -13.84 -10.77 3.66
C LYS A 48 -12.82 -10.28 2.64
N CYS A 49 -12.19 -9.15 2.93
CA CYS A 49 -11.23 -8.49 2.05
C CYS A 49 -9.81 -8.72 2.55
N ARG A 50 -8.88 -8.87 1.62
CA ARG A 50 -7.44 -8.89 1.91
C ARG A 50 -6.91 -7.46 1.96
N VAL A 51 -6.22 -7.11 3.03
CA VAL A 51 -5.60 -5.79 3.23
C VAL A 51 -4.14 -5.94 3.62
N TYR A 52 -3.39 -4.86 3.50
CA TYR A 52 -1.97 -4.81 3.84
C TYR A 52 -1.77 -3.77 4.94
N ILE A 53 -1.08 -4.16 6.00
CA ILE A 53 -0.81 -3.30 7.15
C ILE A 53 0.70 -3.17 7.31
N HIS A 54 1.16 -1.96 7.61
CA HIS A 54 2.57 -1.69 7.86
C HIS A 54 3.05 -2.51 9.07
N LYS A 55 4.26 -3.07 8.99
CA LYS A 55 4.83 -3.88 10.06
C LYS A 55 4.97 -3.08 11.35
N ASP A 56 5.52 -1.88 11.25
CA ASP A 56 5.65 -0.94 12.35
C ASP A 56 4.36 -0.11 12.44
N ASN A 57 3.29 -0.73 12.92
CA ASN A 57 2.03 -0.05 13.18
C ASN A 57 2.04 0.44 14.64
N PRO A 58 2.07 1.76 14.90
CA PRO A 58 1.98 2.25 16.26
C PRO A 58 0.65 1.85 16.90
N LEU A 59 0.63 1.77 18.23
CA LEU A 59 -0.60 1.54 18.98
C LEU A 59 -1.65 2.61 18.64
N PRO A 60 -2.95 2.26 18.71
CA PRO A 60 -4.02 3.22 18.49
C PRO A 60 -3.84 4.42 19.42
N ARG A 61 -3.82 5.60 18.82
CA ARG A 61 -3.64 6.89 19.49
C ARG A 61 -4.98 7.55 19.78
N GLY A 62 -5.01 8.40 20.79
CA GLY A 62 -6.13 9.32 21.02
C GLY A 62 -6.18 10.40 19.94
N ASP A 63 -7.35 11.03 19.79
CA ASP A 63 -7.60 12.05 18.75
C ASP A 63 -6.68 13.28 18.83
N ASN A 64 -6.11 13.55 20.02
CA ASN A 64 -5.26 14.71 20.30
C ASN A 64 -3.78 14.37 20.52
N ASP A 65 -3.37 13.12 20.27
CA ASP A 65 -1.97 12.74 20.44
C ASP A 65 -1.09 13.43 19.39
N ILE A 66 0.06 13.96 19.82
CA ILE A 66 1.01 14.64 18.95
C ILE A 66 1.68 13.59 18.04
N ILE A 67 1.46 13.72 16.72
CA ILE A 67 2.12 12.88 15.71
C ILE A 67 3.40 13.59 15.25
N PRO A 68 4.57 12.95 15.32
CA PRO A 68 5.82 13.54 14.84
C PRO A 68 5.77 13.76 13.32
N VAL A 69 6.44 14.81 12.84
CA VAL A 69 6.35 15.29 11.44
C VAL A 69 6.81 14.23 10.44
N GLU A 70 7.76 13.38 10.83
CA GLU A 70 8.31 12.30 10.00
C GLU A 70 7.26 11.22 9.70
N ARG A 71 6.16 11.19 10.46
CA ARG A 71 5.03 10.29 10.24
C ARG A 71 3.88 10.94 9.50
N TRP A 72 3.98 12.22 9.16
CA TRP A 72 2.97 12.88 8.34
C TRP A 72 3.12 12.41 6.89
N PRO A 73 2.00 12.19 6.18
CA PRO A 73 2.06 11.90 4.75
C PRO A 73 2.67 13.08 4.00
N SER A 74 3.26 12.79 2.84
CA SER A 74 3.60 13.84 1.88
C SER A 74 2.34 14.51 1.35
N TRP A 75 2.45 15.78 0.99
CA TRP A 75 1.32 16.54 0.44
C TRP A 75 0.72 15.84 -0.79
N THR A 76 1.58 15.36 -1.70
CA THR A 76 1.13 14.64 -2.90
C THR A 76 0.44 13.32 -2.56
N TYR A 77 0.93 12.58 -1.56
CA TYR A 77 0.32 11.32 -1.17
C TYR A 77 -1.08 11.53 -0.54
N LYS A 78 -1.21 12.56 0.32
CA LYS A 78 -2.50 12.98 0.87
C LYS A 78 -3.48 13.34 -0.22
N GLU A 79 -3.06 14.15 -1.20
CA GLU A 79 -3.92 14.59 -2.30
C GLU A 79 -4.46 13.42 -3.14
N ILE A 80 -3.59 12.46 -3.47
CA ILE A 80 -4.00 11.27 -4.24
C ILE A 80 -5.01 10.41 -3.47
N ILE A 81 -4.88 10.30 -2.15
CA ILE A 81 -5.86 9.59 -1.33
C ILE A 81 -7.23 10.30 -1.38
N ILE A 82 -7.23 11.64 -1.26
CA ILE A 82 -8.47 12.44 -1.30
C ILE A 82 -9.14 12.32 -2.68
N LEU A 83 -8.37 12.48 -3.76
CA LEU A 83 -8.88 12.34 -5.13
C LEU A 83 -9.48 10.96 -5.38
N GLY A 84 -8.80 9.89 -4.95
CA GLY A 84 -9.34 8.53 -5.06
C GLY A 84 -10.59 8.30 -4.21
N ALA A 85 -10.67 8.93 -3.03
CA ALA A 85 -11.86 8.87 -2.18
C ALA A 85 -13.07 9.57 -2.83
N MET A 86 -12.85 10.73 -3.47
CA MET A 86 -13.88 11.46 -4.21
C MET A 86 -14.33 10.70 -5.46
N GLU A 87 -13.39 10.17 -6.24
CA GLU A 87 -13.67 9.37 -7.45
C GLU A 87 -14.54 8.16 -7.15
N HIS A 88 -14.26 7.46 -6.04
CA HIS A 88 -15.00 6.28 -5.61
C HIS A 88 -16.19 6.58 -4.69
N LYS A 89 -16.55 7.86 -4.51
CA LYS A 89 -17.74 8.31 -3.75
C LYS A 89 -17.77 7.75 -2.32
N LEU A 90 -16.63 7.79 -1.63
CA LEU A 90 -16.61 7.53 -0.19
C LEU A 90 -17.46 8.58 0.54
N PRO A 91 -18.02 8.26 1.72
CA PRO A 91 -18.89 9.19 2.44
C PRO A 91 -18.21 10.54 2.76
N ASP A 92 -18.95 11.64 2.65
CA ASP A 92 -18.40 13.00 2.82
C ASP A 92 -17.70 13.19 4.17
N TYR A 93 -18.25 12.61 5.25
CA TYR A 93 -17.62 12.69 6.57
C TYR A 93 -16.22 12.04 6.60
N TYR A 94 -15.99 11.03 5.77
CA TYR A 94 -14.71 10.34 5.66
C TYR A 94 -13.72 11.20 4.88
N ILE A 95 -14.17 11.80 3.78
CA ILE A 95 -13.36 12.72 2.96
C ILE A 95 -12.92 13.92 3.81
N GLN A 96 -13.85 14.54 4.55
CA GLN A 96 -13.52 15.62 5.50
C GLN A 96 -12.51 15.20 6.57
N GLY A 97 -12.52 13.92 6.98
CA GLY A 97 -11.52 13.36 7.88
C GLY A 97 -10.13 13.31 7.25
N LEU A 98 -10.03 12.90 5.99
CA LEU A 98 -8.78 12.86 5.23
C LEU A 98 -8.19 14.26 5.00
N GLU A 99 -9.03 15.25 4.71
CA GLU A 99 -8.63 16.65 4.49
C GLU A 99 -7.97 17.26 5.73
N ARG A 100 -8.41 16.87 6.93
CA ARG A 100 -7.89 17.36 8.22
C ARG A 100 -6.50 16.83 8.59
N PHE A 101 -5.99 15.80 7.91
CA PHE A 101 -4.65 15.28 8.19
C PHE A 101 -3.59 16.33 7.92
N LYS A 102 -2.62 16.48 8.84
CA LYS A 102 -1.44 17.30 8.60
C LYS A 102 -0.54 16.60 7.60
N ASP A 103 0.03 17.34 6.67
CA ASP A 103 1.05 16.88 5.73
C ASP A 103 2.39 17.57 6.02
N ASN A 104 3.49 16.92 5.65
CA ASN A 104 4.84 17.44 5.88
C ASN A 104 5.29 18.46 4.80
N GLY A 105 4.40 18.87 3.89
CA GLY A 105 4.71 19.78 2.78
C GLY A 105 5.60 19.20 1.67
N GLU A 106 6.07 17.95 1.80
CA GLU A 106 6.88 17.33 0.76
C GLU A 106 6.01 17.08 -0.48
N LYS A 107 6.46 17.62 -1.61
CA LYS A 107 5.95 17.21 -2.91
C LYS A 107 6.68 15.92 -3.26
N GLY A 108 5.92 14.86 -3.56
CA GLY A 108 6.49 13.58 -3.99
C GLY A 108 7.52 13.79 -5.09
N CYS A 109 8.47 12.86 -5.27
CA CYS A 109 9.60 13.07 -6.19
C CYS A 109 9.13 13.66 -7.52
N LEU A 110 9.84 14.68 -8.04
CA LEU A 110 9.40 15.46 -9.22
C LEU A 110 8.92 14.55 -10.35
N LYS A 111 9.62 13.44 -10.56
CA LYS A 111 9.26 12.40 -11.52
C LYS A 111 7.87 11.80 -11.32
N MET A 112 7.47 11.49 -10.08
CA MET A 112 6.15 10.96 -9.75
C MET A 112 5.07 12.03 -9.93
N TYR A 113 5.31 13.24 -9.45
CA TYR A 113 4.38 14.36 -9.63
C TYR A 113 4.14 14.66 -11.12
N THR A 114 5.20 14.71 -11.93
CA THR A 114 5.10 14.90 -13.38
C THR A 114 4.35 13.76 -14.07
N LEU A 115 4.58 12.50 -13.66
CA LEU A 115 3.85 11.36 -14.22
C LEU A 115 2.36 11.42 -13.86
N LEU A 116 2.02 11.74 -12.61
CA LEU A 116 0.63 11.85 -12.16
C LEU A 116 -0.11 12.96 -12.91
N LEU A 117 0.49 14.15 -13.04
CA LEU A 117 -0.08 15.23 -13.84
C LEU A 117 -0.28 14.82 -15.30
N LYS A 118 0.71 14.14 -15.88
CA LYS A 118 0.64 13.65 -17.25
C LYS A 118 -0.54 12.69 -17.44
N TYR A 119 -0.70 11.71 -16.56
CA TYR A 119 -1.79 10.73 -16.65
C TYR A 119 -3.18 11.30 -16.31
N ALA A 120 -3.25 12.35 -15.49
CA ALA A 120 -4.51 13.01 -15.16
C ALA A 120 -5.02 13.91 -16.30
N ILE A 121 -4.11 14.53 -17.05
CA ILE A 121 -4.45 15.49 -18.12
C ILE A 121 -4.53 14.79 -19.49
N GLU A 122 -3.58 13.89 -19.77
CA GLU A 122 -3.50 13.22 -21.07
C GLU A 122 -4.31 11.92 -21.06
N LYS A 123 -5.12 11.70 -22.11
CA LYS A 123 -5.75 10.40 -22.33
C LYS A 123 -4.66 9.32 -22.45
N PRO A 124 -4.80 8.16 -21.77
CA PRO A 124 -3.81 7.09 -21.88
C PRO A 124 -3.67 6.71 -23.36
N CYS A 125 -2.43 6.56 -23.83
CA CYS A 125 -2.24 6.16 -25.23
C CYS A 125 -2.98 4.84 -25.47
N VAL A 126 -3.66 4.75 -26.61
CA VAL A 126 -4.24 3.48 -27.09
C VAL A 126 -3.17 2.59 -27.74
N CYS A 127 -1.91 2.99 -27.61
CA CYS A 127 -0.79 2.32 -28.23
C CYS A 127 -0.57 0.95 -27.60
N ASN A 128 -0.39 -0.08 -28.43
CA ASN A 128 -0.07 -1.43 -27.96
C ASN A 128 1.38 -1.40 -27.42
N VAL A 129 1.55 -0.91 -26.19
CA VAL A 129 2.87 -0.78 -25.57
C VAL A 129 3.47 -2.19 -25.51
N PRO A 130 4.60 -2.45 -26.19
CA PRO A 130 5.21 -3.76 -26.15
C PRO A 130 5.50 -4.11 -24.70
N LYS A 131 4.80 -5.14 -24.20
CA LYS A 131 4.92 -5.60 -22.82
C LYS A 131 6.41 -5.81 -22.54
N LYS A 132 6.94 -5.14 -21.52
CA LYS A 132 8.34 -5.25 -21.12
C LYS A 132 8.67 -6.74 -21.01
N LYS A 133 9.53 -7.26 -21.90
CA LYS A 133 9.93 -8.68 -21.86
C LYS A 133 10.36 -8.99 -20.43
N GLN A 134 9.70 -9.93 -19.77
CA GLN A 134 10.08 -10.31 -18.41
C GLN A 134 11.56 -10.67 -18.47
N LYS A 135 12.38 -10.00 -17.65
CA LYS A 135 13.79 -10.39 -17.53
C LYS A 135 13.79 -11.88 -17.17
N PRO A 136 14.51 -12.73 -17.92
CA PRO A 136 14.55 -14.15 -17.60
C PRO A 136 14.98 -14.27 -16.13
N GLN A 137 14.20 -15.02 -15.35
CA GLN A 137 14.62 -15.35 -14.00
C GLN A 137 15.94 -16.10 -14.15
N ILE A 138 17.03 -15.54 -13.63
CA ILE A 138 18.30 -16.24 -13.57
C ILE A 138 18.07 -17.41 -12.61
N TRP A 139 17.84 -18.60 -13.17
CA TRP A 139 17.80 -19.84 -12.41
C TRP A 139 19.23 -20.15 -12.01
N VAL A 140 19.62 -19.68 -10.82
CA VAL A 140 20.87 -20.11 -10.19
C VAL A 140 20.71 -21.60 -9.91
N SER A 141 21.42 -22.45 -10.67
CA SER A 141 21.43 -23.89 -10.47
C SER A 141 21.91 -24.21 -9.05
N GLU A 142 21.47 -25.34 -8.51
CA GLU A 142 21.88 -25.82 -7.19
C GLU A 142 23.41 -25.89 -7.07
N ALA A 143 24.07 -26.28 -8.17
CA ALA A 143 25.54 -26.30 -8.29
C ALA A 143 26.18 -24.91 -8.15
N LEU A 144 25.54 -23.84 -8.65
CA LEU A 144 26.06 -22.47 -8.52
C LEU A 144 25.80 -21.90 -7.12
N ARG A 145 24.69 -22.27 -6.46
CA ARG A 145 24.45 -21.91 -5.05
C ARG A 145 25.52 -22.53 -4.15
N ASN A 146 25.78 -23.83 -4.31
CA ASN A 146 26.76 -24.54 -3.51
C ASN A 146 28.18 -24.00 -3.71
N LYS A 147 28.54 -23.57 -4.94
CA LYS A 147 29.83 -22.89 -5.21
C LYS A 147 29.94 -21.53 -4.52
N ILE A 148 28.88 -20.72 -4.55
CA ILE A 148 28.86 -19.42 -3.87
C ILE A 148 28.95 -19.59 -2.36
N GLU A 149 28.33 -20.63 -1.81
CA GLU A 149 28.38 -20.95 -0.37
C GLU A 149 29.75 -21.47 0.06
N ALA A 150 30.41 -22.26 -0.80
CA ALA A 150 31.77 -22.74 -0.57
C ALA A 150 32.82 -21.61 -0.61
N LEU A 151 32.62 -20.56 -1.42
CA LEU A 151 33.52 -19.40 -1.50
C LEU A 151 33.34 -18.40 -0.35
N LYS A 152 32.36 -18.59 0.53
CA LYS A 152 32.09 -17.75 1.70
C LYS A 152 32.66 -18.30 3.01
N LYS A 153 33.38 -19.42 2.95
CA LYS A 153 34.22 -19.94 4.04
C LYS A 153 35.67 -19.53 3.80
#